data_AF-A0AAJ1HUZ0-F1
#
_entry.id   AF-A0AAJ1HUZ0-F1
#
_cell.length_a   1.000
_cell.length_b   1.000
_cell.length_c   1.000
_cell.angle_alpha   90.00
_cell.angle_beta   90.00
_cell.angle_gamma   90.00
#
_symmetry.space_group_name_H-M   'P 1'
#
loop_
_entity.id
_entity.type
_entity.pdbx_description
1 polymer ?
#
loop_
_entity_poly.entity_id
_entity_poly.type
_entity_poly.pdbx_seq_one_letter_code
_entity_poly.pdbx_strand_id
1 'polypeptide(L)'
;MLTEQFYKHWSGDKLDSIQCDTRFVDDINDDLQYFIDAETGMCCDDGYTRDELSLYVDDDKLIDEIMKVACHRYGCEMFGDEIRAEHPEQVLQAMMTVYAWIVFSKEMK
;
A
#
# COMPACT_ATOMS: atom_id res chain seq x y z
N MET A 1 6.12 -4.03 19.78
CA MET A 1 4.99 -3.30 19.19
C MET A 1 5.62 -2.35 18.18
N LEU A 2 5.34 -2.50 16.89
CA LEU A 2 5.78 -1.54 15.88
C LEU A 2 5.18 -0.19 16.30
N THR A 3 6.01 0.82 16.56
CA THR A 3 5.53 2.15 16.92
C THR A 3 4.95 2.80 15.68
N GLU A 4 3.64 2.66 15.51
CA GLU A 4 2.88 3.38 14.48
C GLU A 4 2.55 4.78 14.98
N GLN A 5 2.65 5.77 14.09
CA GLN A 5 2.12 7.11 14.34
C GLN A 5 0.81 7.26 13.60
N PHE A 6 -0.20 7.84 14.25
CA PHE A 6 -1.55 7.96 13.72
C PHE A 6 -1.92 9.42 13.51
N TYR A 7 -2.30 9.77 12.29
CA TYR A 7 -2.73 11.11 11.90
C TYR A 7 -4.17 11.07 11.42
N LYS A 8 -5.03 11.89 12.01
CA LYS A 8 -6.45 11.97 11.65
C LYS A 8 -6.66 13.04 10.58
N HIS A 9 -7.24 12.65 9.45
CA HIS A 9 -7.61 13.55 8.37
C HIS A 9 -9.10 13.87 8.44
N TRP A 10 -9.45 15.15 8.35
CA TRP A 10 -10.82 15.64 8.56
C TRP A 10 -11.30 16.43 7.34
N SER A 11 -12.50 16.12 6.88
CA SER A 11 -13.24 16.85 5.86
C SER A 11 -14.34 17.67 6.53
N GLY A 12 -13.98 18.88 6.97
CA GLY A 12 -14.84 19.69 7.86
C GLY A 12 -14.93 19.04 9.24
N ASP A 13 -16.14 18.69 9.69
CA ASP A 13 -16.38 18.01 10.96
C ASP A 13 -16.43 16.47 10.83
N LYS A 14 -16.32 15.93 9.61
CA LYS A 14 -16.30 14.48 9.35
C LYS A 14 -14.86 13.98 9.41
N LEU A 15 -14.60 12.95 10.23
CA LEU A 15 -13.36 12.19 10.13
C LEU A 15 -13.39 11.42 8.81
N ASP A 16 -12.38 11.61 7.98
CA ASP A 16 -12.32 11.06 6.63
C ASP A 16 -11.47 9.79 6.61
N SER A 17 -10.24 9.89 7.13
CA SER A 17 -9.33 8.76 7.25
C SER A 17 -8.38 8.91 8.43
N ILE A 18 -7.71 7.82 8.77
CA ILE A 18 -6.60 7.80 9.72
C ILE A 18 -5.38 7.28 8.97
N GLN A 19 -4.40 8.14 8.72
CA GLN A 19 -3.10 7.73 8.22
C GLN A 19 -2.29 7.08 9.34
N CYS A 20 -1.61 6.00 9.00
CA CYS A 20 -0.83 5.17 9.89
C CYS A 20 0.58 5.03 9.31
N ASP A 21 1.54 5.73 9.92
CA ASP A 21 2.94 5.69 9.51
C ASP A 21 3.62 4.51 10.19
N THR A 22 4.29 3.68 9.41
CA THR A 22 5.00 2.49 9.91
C THR A 22 6.51 2.72 9.96
N ARG A 23 7.27 1.65 10.30
CA ARG A 23 8.74 1.61 10.19
C ARG A 23 9.22 0.58 9.16
N PHE A 24 8.29 0.02 8.39
CA PHE A 24 8.64 -0.76 7.23
C PHE A 24 9.04 0.22 6.14
N VAL A 25 10.04 -0.13 5.36
CA VAL A 25 10.59 0.79 4.36
C VAL A 25 10.34 0.29 2.95
N ASP A 26 10.17 1.24 2.02
CA ASP A 26 10.08 1.00 0.58
C ASP A 26 11.47 0.81 -0.08
N ASP A 27 11.52 0.90 -1.42
CA ASP A 27 12.75 0.72 -2.19
C ASP A 27 13.73 1.93 -2.12
N ILE A 28 13.30 3.07 -1.57
CA ILE A 28 14.12 4.27 -1.38
C ILE A 28 14.41 4.57 0.11
N ASN A 29 14.03 3.68 1.02
CA ASN A 29 14.08 3.83 2.48
C ASN A 29 13.12 4.88 3.05
N ASP A 30 11.98 5.13 2.39
CA ASP A 30 10.87 5.87 2.98
C ASP A 30 9.96 4.95 3.79
N ASP A 31 9.37 5.49 4.86
CA ASP A 31 8.49 4.73 5.75
C ASP A 31 7.15 4.45 5.03
N LEU A 32 6.75 3.18 4.94
CA LEU A 32 5.46 2.76 4.38
C LEU A 32 4.31 3.30 5.23
N GLN A 33 3.27 3.77 4.54
CA GLN A 33 2.07 4.35 5.14
C GLN A 33 0.83 3.61 4.62
N TYR A 34 -0.14 3.39 5.50
CA TYR A 34 -1.47 2.94 5.12
C TYR A 34 -2.51 3.84 5.77
N PHE A 35 -3.74 3.79 5.25
CA PHE A 35 -4.85 4.61 5.71
C PHE A 35 -5.98 3.70 6.17
N ILE A 36 -6.69 4.13 7.20
CA ILE A 36 -7.95 3.52 7.62
C ILE A 36 -9.06 4.48 7.18
N ASP A 37 -9.88 4.05 6.23
CA ASP A 37 -11.07 4.78 5.81
C ASP A 37 -12.06 4.84 6.98
N ALA A 38 -12.47 6.05 7.38
CA ALA A 38 -13.26 6.22 8.59
C ALA A 38 -14.74 5.82 8.42
N GLU A 39 -15.22 5.68 7.19
CA GLU A 39 -16.61 5.31 6.89
C GLU A 39 -16.81 3.79 6.88
N THR A 40 -15.87 3.07 6.28
CA THR A 40 -15.91 1.62 6.08
C THR A 40 -15.07 0.87 7.11
N GLY A 41 -14.07 1.53 7.70
CA GLY A 41 -13.06 0.90 8.56
C GLY A 41 -12.03 0.06 7.80
N MET A 42 -12.05 0.08 6.46
CA MET A 42 -11.09 -0.66 5.64
C MET A 42 -9.72 0.03 5.65
N CYS A 43 -8.68 -0.79 5.60
CA CYS A 43 -7.30 -0.34 5.40
C CYS A 43 -7.01 -0.23 3.90
N CYS A 44 -6.30 0.81 3.48
CA CYS A 44 -5.82 0.98 2.11
C CYS A 44 -4.45 1.65 2.03
N ASP A 45 -3.84 1.65 0.85
CA ASP A 45 -2.54 2.30 0.57
C ASP A 45 -2.68 3.61 -0.21
N ASP A 46 -3.90 4.11 -0.41
CA ASP A 46 -4.22 5.32 -1.21
C ASP A 46 -3.68 5.28 -2.65
N GLY A 47 -3.39 4.09 -3.18
CA GLY A 47 -2.89 3.87 -4.54
C GLY A 47 -1.40 4.13 -4.74
N TYR A 48 -0.68 4.53 -3.69
CA TYR A 48 0.74 4.85 -3.78
C TYR A 48 1.60 3.69 -4.26
N THR A 49 1.29 2.46 -3.86
CA THR A 49 2.09 1.29 -4.26
C THR A 49 2.04 1.06 -5.76
N ARG A 50 0.86 1.21 -6.37
CA ARG A 50 0.68 1.02 -7.82
C ARG A 50 1.34 2.16 -8.60
N ASP A 51 1.19 3.40 -8.13
CA ASP A 51 1.82 4.58 -8.73
C ASP A 51 3.35 4.44 -8.73
N GLU A 52 3.95 4.06 -7.60
CA GLU A 52 5.40 3.87 -7.51
C GLU A 52 5.89 2.72 -8.40
N LEU A 53 5.15 1.60 -8.48
CA LEU A 53 5.47 0.51 -9.39
C LEU A 53 5.50 0.98 -10.87
N SER A 54 4.61 1.91 -11.24
CA SER A 54 4.54 2.45 -12.60
C SER A 54 5.78 3.25 -13.01
N LEU A 55 6.54 3.76 -12.06
CA LEU A 55 7.80 4.46 -12.32
C LEU A 55 8.91 3.50 -12.81
N TYR A 56 8.77 2.20 -12.55
CA TYR A 56 9.77 1.19 -12.87
C TYR A 56 9.35 0.23 -13.98
N VAL A 57 8.06 0.17 -14.32
CA VAL A 57 7.48 -0.76 -15.28
C VAL A 57 6.63 0.00 -16.30
N ASP A 58 7.04 -0.01 -17.57
CA ASP A 58 6.29 0.60 -18.68
C ASP A 58 5.40 -0.45 -19.38
N ASP A 59 4.60 -1.17 -18.58
CA ASP A 59 3.62 -2.17 -19.03
C ASP A 59 2.47 -2.29 -18.02
N ASP A 60 1.36 -1.60 -18.29
CA ASP A 60 0.16 -1.61 -17.45
C ASP A 60 -0.37 -3.02 -17.14
N LYS A 61 -0.26 -3.96 -18.09
CA LYS A 61 -0.75 -5.33 -17.86
C LYS A 61 0.12 -6.06 -16.85
N LEU A 62 1.43 -5.85 -16.92
CA LEU A 62 2.36 -6.42 -15.96
C LEU A 62 2.18 -5.78 -14.58
N ILE A 63 1.98 -4.46 -14.50
CA ILE A 63 1.65 -3.75 -13.25
C ILE A 63 0.40 -4.37 -12.62
N ASP A 64 -0.68 -4.49 -13.38
CA ASP A 64 -1.95 -5.03 -12.89
C ASP A 64 -1.79 -6.50 -12.45
N GLU A 65 -0.97 -7.29 -13.16
CA GLU A 65 -0.67 -8.67 -12.77
C GLU A 65 0.11 -8.73 -11.44
N ILE A 66 1.16 -7.91 -11.28
CA ILE A 66 1.96 -7.83 -10.05
C ILE A 66 1.07 -7.44 -8.86
N MET A 67 0.29 -6.36 -9.00
CA MET A 67 -0.61 -5.88 -7.95
C MET A 67 -1.65 -6.95 -7.58
N LYS A 68 -2.26 -7.59 -8.59
CA LYS A 68 -3.24 -8.66 -8.36
C LYS A 68 -2.64 -9.87 -7.65
N VAL A 69 -1.42 -10.28 -8.03
CA VAL A 69 -0.72 -11.40 -7.39
C VAL A 69 -0.41 -11.08 -5.93
N ALA A 70 0.10 -9.88 -5.65
CA ALA A 70 0.39 -9.42 -4.28
C ALA A 70 -0.88 -9.39 -3.43
N CYS A 71 -1.95 -8.74 -3.91
CA CYS A 71 -3.22 -8.66 -3.19
C CYS A 71 -3.82 -10.04 -2.91
N HIS A 72 -3.91 -10.90 -3.95
CA HIS A 72 -4.46 -12.24 -3.80
C HIS A 72 -3.71 -13.07 -2.76
N ARG A 73 -2.37 -12.92 -2.68
CA ARG A 73 -1.54 -13.69 -1.76
C ARG A 73 -1.87 -13.44 -0.29
N TYR A 74 -2.23 -12.20 0.06
CA TYR A 74 -2.45 -11.75 1.43
C TYR A 74 -3.92 -11.47 1.77
N GLY A 75 -4.83 -11.77 0.85
CA GLY A 75 -6.27 -11.60 1.06
C GLY A 75 -6.73 -10.15 0.96
N CYS A 76 -6.03 -9.33 0.19
CA CYS A 76 -6.46 -7.99 -0.19
C CYS A 76 -7.25 -8.05 -1.50
N GLU A 77 -7.96 -6.96 -1.79
CA GLU A 77 -8.55 -6.69 -3.10
C GLU A 77 -7.95 -5.41 -3.70
N MET A 78 -8.12 -5.25 -5.02
CA MET A 78 -7.84 -3.99 -5.70
C MET A 78 -9.15 -3.20 -5.84
N PHE A 79 -9.13 -1.93 -5.43
CA PHE A 79 -10.24 -1.00 -5.63
C PHE A 79 -9.72 0.23 -6.39
N GLY A 80 -9.92 0.26 -7.70
CA GLY A 80 -9.20 1.21 -8.56
C GLY A 80 -7.71 0.93 -8.49
N ASP A 81 -6.93 1.95 -8.15
CA ASP A 81 -5.47 1.84 -7.97
C ASP A 81 -5.06 1.43 -6.55
N GLU A 82 -6.00 1.35 -5.61
CA GLU A 82 -5.74 1.08 -4.19
C GLU A 82 -5.76 -0.41 -3.86
N ILE A 83 -4.85 -0.82 -2.99
CA ILE A 83 -4.91 -2.08 -2.23
C ILE A 83 -5.89 -1.87 -1.07
N ARG A 84 -6.86 -2.77 -0.87
CA ARG A 84 -7.79 -2.70 0.27
C ARG A 84 -7.91 -4.02 1.04
N ALA A 85 -8.04 -3.94 2.36
CA ALA A 85 -8.32 -5.09 3.22
C ALA A 85 -8.94 -4.68 4.58
N GLU A 86 -9.45 -5.64 5.33
CA GLU A 86 -10.00 -5.40 6.68
C GLU A 86 -8.91 -5.21 7.74
N HIS A 87 -7.70 -5.73 7.51
CA HIS A 87 -6.62 -5.72 8.49
C HIS A 87 -5.35 -5.06 7.93
N PRO A 88 -4.66 -4.22 8.72
CA PRO A 88 -3.43 -3.55 8.32
C PRO A 88 -2.35 -4.50 7.83
N GLU A 89 -2.19 -5.66 8.47
CA GLU A 89 -1.15 -6.63 8.14
C GLU A 89 -1.30 -7.16 6.71
N GLN A 90 -2.52 -7.24 6.19
CA GLN A 90 -2.77 -7.69 4.82
C GLN A 90 -2.28 -6.65 3.81
N VAL A 91 -2.66 -5.38 4.01
CA VAL A 91 -2.23 -4.26 3.16
C VAL A 91 -0.70 -4.13 3.20
N LEU A 92 -0.12 -4.08 4.39
CA LEU A 92 1.33 -3.95 4.56
C LEU A 92 2.10 -5.11 3.92
N GLN A 93 1.64 -6.35 4.04
CA GLN A 93 2.29 -7.49 3.40
C GLN A 93 2.22 -7.41 1.87
N ALA A 94 1.09 -6.96 1.31
CA ALA A 94 0.95 -6.73 -0.12
C ALA A 94 1.89 -5.61 -0.60
N MET A 95 1.90 -4.46 0.07
CA MET A 95 2.80 -3.34 -0.24
C MET A 95 4.28 -3.78 -0.21
N MET A 96 4.73 -4.38 0.90
CA MET A 96 6.11 -4.85 1.05
C MET A 96 6.50 -5.86 -0.04
N THR A 97 5.56 -6.67 -0.53
CA THR A 97 5.82 -7.62 -1.60
C THR A 97 6.08 -6.93 -2.93
N VAL A 98 5.33 -5.86 -3.24
CA VAL A 98 5.54 -5.06 -4.45
C VAL A 98 6.88 -4.30 -4.35
N TYR A 99 7.16 -3.65 -3.23
CA TYR A 99 8.43 -2.94 -3.04
C TYR A 99 9.65 -3.88 -3.08
N ALA A 100 9.56 -5.08 -2.49
CA ALA A 100 10.60 -6.08 -2.62
C ALA A 100 10.81 -6.50 -4.08
N TRP A 101 9.73 -6.65 -4.86
CA TRP A 101 9.83 -6.91 -6.30
C TRP A 101 10.53 -5.79 -7.05
N ILE A 102 10.22 -4.52 -6.74
CA ILE A 102 10.89 -3.34 -7.30
C ILE A 102 12.40 -3.42 -7.01
N VAL A 103 12.79 -3.64 -5.75
CA VAL A 103 14.21 -3.79 -5.36
C VAL A 103 14.88 -4.92 -6.13
N PHE A 104 14.31 -6.13 -6.14
CA PHE A 104 14.91 -7.26 -6.84
C PHE A 104 15.01 -7.05 -8.35
N SER A 105 14.01 -6.42 -8.97
CA SER A 105 14.05 -6.12 -10.41
C SER A 105 15.11 -5.07 -10.77
N LYS A 106 15.45 -4.16 -9.84
CA LYS A 106 16.52 -3.16 -10.00
C LYS A 106 17.91 -3.76 -9.77
N GLU A 107 18.07 -4.58 -8.73
CA GLU A 107 19.39 -5.05 -8.27
C GLU A 107 19.84 -6.37 -8.89
N MET A 108 18.92 -7.23 -9.34
CA MET A 108 19.25 -8.57 -9.86
C MET A 108 19.30 -8.65 -11.40
N LYS A 109 19.63 -7.54 -12.06
CA LYS A 109 19.79 -7.49 -13.53
C LYS A 109 21.04 -8.22 -14.03
#